data_AF-A0A6J6U9C0-F1
#
_entry.id   AF-A0A6J6U9C0-F1
#
_cell.length_a   1.000
_cell.length_b   1.000
_cell.length_c   1.000
_cell.angle_alpha   90.00
_cell.angle_beta   90.00
_cell.angle_gamma   90.00
#
_symmetry.space_group_name_H-M   'P 1'
#
loop_
_entity.id
_entity.type
_entity.pdbx_description
1 polymer ?
#
loop_
_entity_poly.entity_id
_entity_poly.type
_entity_poly.pdbx_seq_one_letter_code
_entity_poly.pdbx_strand_id
1 'polypeptide(L)'
;MILLFARLVHVLFYSPLLTAIGAALMAMDGLALVHSRTALLDLFLAFFVLLAVYLWQRERHWWASISIGLAMGTKWSAIYFLAILALVCLYRIFTSYSGKELVKPTVKKILQYGLLPIFVYVSTWTGWFISNRGWDRQWSTNALASWWHYHAEMLSFHTGLTEKHSYQANPWSWMIMGRPTSFFYDSPQGCGSKECAQEVLAIGTPFLWWIGTVAVLVAFGFWFRSLLLKKTDAALNLIVIGISAGYLPWFFFQKRTVFTFYAIVFEPFMLLAIVYCAKLILDSHLKSGVSQAIVATVIVVIFLNFIYFLPLFLGDVITYDAWFKRMWLSSWI
;
A
#
# COMPACT_ATOMS: atom_id res chain seq x y z
N MET A 1 7.08 9.34 -0.67
CA MET A 1 6.08 8.52 -1.40
C MET A 1 5.34 9.34 -2.47
N ILE A 2 4.80 10.51 -2.12
CA ILE A 2 4.05 11.43 -3.01
C ILE A 2 4.73 11.66 -4.38
N LEU A 3 6.00 12.11 -4.41
CA LEU A 3 6.70 12.40 -5.67
C LEU A 3 6.89 11.17 -6.55
N LEU A 4 7.12 10.00 -5.95
CA LEU A 4 7.26 8.73 -6.67
C LEU A 4 5.93 8.32 -7.29
N PHE A 5 4.83 8.45 -6.55
CA PHE A 5 3.49 8.19 -7.08
C PHE A 5 3.12 9.16 -8.20
N ALA A 6 3.37 10.46 -8.02
CA ALA A 6 3.18 11.47 -9.06
C ALA A 6 3.97 11.10 -10.33
N ARG A 7 5.23 10.65 -10.17
CA ARG A 7 6.04 10.21 -11.30
C ARG A 7 5.47 8.97 -11.98
N LEU A 8 4.96 7.99 -11.24
CA LEU A 8 4.26 6.83 -11.80
C LEU A 8 3.05 7.26 -12.63
N VAL A 9 2.20 8.11 -12.07
CA VAL A 9 1.01 8.66 -12.75
C VAL A 9 1.41 9.39 -14.04
N HIS A 10 2.45 10.22 -13.99
CA HIS A 10 2.95 10.94 -15.16
C HIS A 10 3.44 9.99 -16.26
N VAL A 11 4.11 8.90 -15.90
CA VAL A 11 4.59 7.90 -16.86
C VAL A 11 3.44 7.15 -17.51
N LEU A 12 2.35 6.90 -16.79
CA LEU A 12 1.21 6.16 -17.30
C LEU A 12 0.33 7.00 -18.23
N PHE A 13 0.12 8.28 -17.90
CA PHE A 13 -0.87 9.11 -18.60
C PHE A 13 -0.30 10.31 -19.34
N TYR A 14 0.97 10.67 -19.12
CA TYR A 14 1.65 11.81 -19.74
C TYR A 14 0.88 13.14 -19.62
N SER A 15 0.16 13.33 -18.51
CA SER A 15 -0.69 14.50 -18.26
C SER A 15 -0.26 15.21 -16.97
N PRO A 16 0.16 16.50 -17.03
CA PRO A 16 0.48 17.28 -15.84
C PRO A 16 -0.70 17.41 -14.87
N LEU A 17 -1.93 17.54 -15.39
CA LEU A 17 -3.13 17.62 -14.56
C LEU A 17 -3.35 16.34 -13.76
N LEU A 18 -3.33 15.16 -14.41
CA LEU A 18 -3.50 13.88 -13.72
C LEU A 18 -2.36 13.63 -12.73
N THR A 19 -1.15 14.07 -13.07
CA THR A 19 0.03 14.00 -12.19
C THR A 19 -0.16 14.83 -10.93
N ALA A 20 -0.64 16.06 -11.07
CA ALA A 20 -0.96 16.94 -9.95
C ALA A 20 -2.10 16.36 -9.10
N ILE A 21 -3.15 15.84 -9.72
CA ILE A 21 -4.25 15.15 -9.02
C ILE A 21 -3.72 13.96 -8.22
N GLY A 22 -2.89 13.10 -8.82
CA GLY A 22 -2.33 11.95 -8.13
C GLY A 22 -1.45 12.35 -6.94
N ALA A 23 -0.60 13.36 -7.11
CA ALA A 23 0.22 13.91 -6.02
C ALA A 23 -0.65 14.47 -4.88
N ALA A 24 -1.69 15.22 -5.24
CA ALA A 24 -2.59 15.86 -4.30
C ALA A 24 -3.37 14.79 -3.49
N LEU A 25 -3.96 13.80 -4.16
CA LEU A 25 -4.68 12.70 -3.50
C LEU A 25 -3.82 12.00 -2.45
N MET A 26 -2.56 11.70 -2.79
CA MET A 26 -1.64 11.04 -1.86
C MET A 26 -1.19 11.95 -0.71
N ALA A 27 -1.13 13.27 -0.93
CA ALA A 27 -0.83 14.23 0.12
C ALA A 27 -2.02 14.47 1.06
N MET A 28 -3.24 14.17 0.62
CA MET A 28 -4.51 14.36 1.34
C MET A 28 -5.06 13.06 1.92
N ASP A 29 -4.22 12.04 2.11
CA ASP A 29 -4.61 10.82 2.81
C ASP A 29 -4.14 10.82 4.27
N GLY A 30 -5.10 10.70 5.18
CA GLY A 30 -4.86 10.62 6.63
C GLY A 30 -4.00 9.45 7.05
N LEU A 31 -4.20 8.27 6.45
CA LEU A 31 -3.45 7.06 6.81
C LEU A 31 -1.98 7.24 6.44
N ALA A 32 -1.69 7.73 5.24
CA ALA A 32 -0.34 8.07 4.79
C ALA A 32 0.32 9.14 5.67
N LEU A 33 -0.42 10.18 6.07
CA LEU A 33 0.09 11.22 6.95
C LEU A 33 0.47 10.66 8.34
N VAL A 34 -0.42 9.89 8.97
CA VAL A 34 -0.17 9.27 10.28
C VAL A 34 1.06 8.35 10.19
N HIS A 35 1.10 7.46 9.21
CA HIS A 35 2.23 6.56 9.01
C HIS A 35 3.57 7.26 8.76
N SER A 36 3.56 8.46 8.15
CA SER A 36 4.78 9.25 7.92
C SER A 36 5.36 9.88 9.17
N ARG A 37 4.58 9.96 10.25
CA ARG A 37 4.94 10.58 11.51
C ARG A 37 5.09 9.59 12.66
N THR A 38 4.55 8.38 12.48
CA THR A 38 4.78 7.25 13.38
C THR A 38 5.87 6.34 12.84
N ALA A 39 6.84 5.95 13.66
CA ALA A 39 7.98 5.11 13.26
C ALA A 39 7.60 3.64 12.99
N LEU A 40 6.62 3.40 12.11
CA LEU A 40 6.15 2.09 11.70
C LEU A 40 6.79 1.63 10.38
N LEU A 41 7.03 0.33 10.29
CA LEU A 41 7.68 -0.29 9.13
C LEU A 41 6.83 -0.26 7.85
N ASP A 42 5.50 -0.16 7.96
CA ASP A 42 4.58 -0.31 6.82
C ASP A 42 4.73 0.79 5.76
N LEU A 43 5.17 2.00 6.16
CA LEU A 43 5.43 3.07 5.21
C LEU A 43 6.66 2.79 4.33
N PHE A 44 7.72 2.23 4.93
CA PHE A 44 8.93 1.84 4.19
C PHE A 44 8.62 0.70 3.22
N LEU A 45 7.81 -0.26 3.66
CA LEU A 45 7.29 -1.32 2.81
C LEU A 45 6.51 -0.75 1.62
N ALA A 46 5.53 0.13 1.87
CA ALA A 46 4.73 0.76 0.82
C ALA A 46 5.61 1.55 -0.17
N PHE A 47 6.60 2.28 0.33
CA PHE A 47 7.56 3.01 -0.51
C PHE A 47 8.37 2.09 -1.42
N PHE A 48 9.00 1.04 -0.88
CA PHE A 48 9.83 0.13 -1.68
C PHE A 48 9.00 -0.72 -2.65
N VAL A 49 7.76 -1.08 -2.28
CA VAL A 49 6.80 -1.74 -3.18
C VAL A 49 6.42 -0.82 -4.34
N LEU A 50 6.03 0.43 -4.05
CA LEU A 50 5.68 1.40 -5.08
C LEU A 50 6.87 1.67 -6.01
N LEU A 51 8.09 1.76 -5.47
CA LEU A 51 9.32 1.96 -6.24
C LEU A 51 9.61 0.75 -7.12
N ALA A 52 9.46 -0.47 -6.59
CA ALA A 52 9.63 -1.70 -7.35
C ALA A 52 8.65 -1.77 -8.53
N VAL A 53 7.37 -1.45 -8.31
CA VAL A 53 6.35 -1.44 -9.36
C VAL A 53 6.61 -0.34 -10.39
N TYR A 54 7.00 0.86 -9.96
CA TYR A 54 7.39 1.93 -10.88
C TYR A 54 8.58 1.52 -11.76
N LEU A 55 9.63 0.97 -11.17
CA LEU A 55 10.82 0.52 -11.92
C LEU A 55 10.49 -0.67 -12.84
N TRP A 56 9.63 -1.57 -12.40
CA TRP A 56 9.13 -2.69 -13.20
C TRP A 56 8.37 -2.18 -14.44
N GLN A 57 7.46 -1.21 -14.26
CA GLN A 57 6.73 -0.57 -15.36
C GLN A 57 7.65 0.17 -16.33
N ARG A 58 8.81 0.66 -15.87
CA ARG A 58 9.84 1.30 -16.70
C ARG A 58 10.81 0.30 -17.33
N GLU A 59 10.54 -1.01 -17.24
CA GLU A 59 11.40 -2.10 -17.73
C GLU A 59 12.81 -2.12 -17.06
N ARG A 60 12.97 -1.44 -15.92
CA ARG A 60 14.21 -1.38 -15.12
C ARG A 60 14.25 -2.51 -14.10
N HIS A 61 14.13 -3.74 -14.58
CA HIS A 61 13.89 -4.92 -13.73
C HIS A 61 14.96 -5.22 -12.68
N TRP A 62 16.24 -4.93 -12.95
CA TRP A 62 17.31 -5.08 -11.97
C TRP A 62 17.10 -4.19 -10.75
N TRP A 63 16.76 -2.92 -10.98
CA TRP A 63 16.46 -1.97 -9.91
C TRP A 63 15.14 -2.29 -9.22
N ALA A 64 14.13 -2.74 -9.98
CA ALA A 64 12.86 -3.20 -9.41
C ALA A 64 13.07 -4.37 -8.43
N SER A 65 13.96 -5.29 -8.78
CA SER A 65 14.35 -6.43 -7.95
C SER A 65 15.09 -6.02 -6.67
N ILE A 66 16.02 -5.07 -6.77
CA ILE A 66 16.69 -4.53 -5.59
C ILE A 66 15.65 -3.90 -4.65
N SER A 67 14.74 -3.09 -5.21
CA SER A 67 13.68 -2.45 -4.44
C SER A 67 12.75 -3.45 -3.76
N ILE A 68 12.35 -4.53 -4.44
CA ILE A 68 11.46 -5.54 -3.82
C ILE A 68 12.19 -6.40 -2.78
N GLY A 69 13.50 -6.64 -2.93
CA GLY A 69 14.33 -7.26 -1.90
C GLY A 69 14.43 -6.41 -0.63
N LEU A 70 14.58 -5.08 -0.78
CA LEU A 70 14.53 -4.14 0.35
C LEU A 70 13.13 -4.10 1.01
N ALA A 71 12.06 -4.18 0.20
CA ALA A 71 10.70 -4.29 0.72
C ALA A 71 10.53 -5.56 1.57
N MET A 72 11.04 -6.71 1.10
CA MET A 72 11.04 -7.96 1.87
C MET A 72 11.84 -7.87 3.16
N GLY A 73 12.98 -7.15 3.13
CA GLY A 73 13.78 -6.86 4.33
C GLY A 73 13.04 -5.99 5.34
N THR A 74 12.02 -5.24 4.92
CA THR A 74 11.14 -4.45 5.80
C THR A 74 9.99 -5.29 6.36
N LYS A 75 9.28 -6.02 5.49
CA LYS A 75 8.15 -6.90 5.87
C LYS A 75 7.99 -8.01 4.84
N TRP A 76 7.73 -9.23 5.33
CA TRP A 76 7.58 -10.40 4.47
C TRP A 76 6.41 -10.33 3.49
N SER A 77 5.39 -9.51 3.74
CA SER A 77 4.25 -9.34 2.83
C SER A 77 4.64 -8.80 1.45
N ALA A 78 5.85 -8.23 1.28
CA ALA A 78 6.38 -7.88 -0.04
C ALA A 78 6.54 -9.09 -0.97
N ILE A 79 6.60 -10.32 -0.43
CA ILE A 79 6.71 -11.55 -1.23
C ILE A 79 5.53 -11.73 -2.19
N TYR A 80 4.33 -11.25 -1.83
CA TYR A 80 3.14 -11.33 -2.69
C TYR A 80 3.30 -10.47 -3.94
N PHE A 81 3.91 -9.30 -3.81
CA PHE A 81 4.25 -8.43 -4.93
C PHE A 81 5.35 -9.06 -5.80
N LEU A 82 6.40 -9.62 -5.17
CA LEU A 82 7.43 -10.35 -5.91
C LEU A 82 6.82 -11.48 -6.76
N ALA A 83 5.96 -12.29 -6.15
CA ALA A 83 5.31 -13.42 -6.81
C ALA A 83 4.48 -12.98 -8.02
N ILE A 84 3.59 -11.99 -7.86
CA ILE A 84 2.75 -11.51 -8.98
C ILE A 84 3.61 -10.87 -10.09
N LEU A 85 4.61 -10.05 -9.75
CA LEU A 85 5.48 -9.43 -10.77
C LEU A 85 6.30 -10.47 -11.54
N ALA A 86 6.79 -11.50 -10.85
CA ALA A 86 7.52 -12.61 -11.47
C ALA A 86 6.59 -13.43 -12.39
N LEU A 87 5.38 -13.77 -11.92
CA LEU A 87 4.38 -14.50 -12.72
C LEU A 87 3.99 -13.73 -13.98
N VAL A 88 3.75 -12.42 -13.89
CA VAL A 88 3.44 -11.59 -15.07
C VAL A 88 4.61 -11.54 -16.04
N CYS A 89 5.85 -11.47 -15.55
CA CYS A 89 7.04 -11.53 -16.43
C CYS A 89 7.16 -12.87 -17.15
N LEU A 90 6.97 -13.98 -16.42
CA LEU A 90 7.01 -15.33 -16.98
C LEU A 90 5.91 -15.52 -18.00
N TYR A 91 4.67 -15.12 -17.69
CA TYR A 91 3.55 -15.14 -18.62
C TYR A 91 3.88 -14.42 -19.92
N ARG A 92 4.39 -13.18 -19.85
CA ARG A 92 4.81 -12.41 -21.04
C ARG A 92 5.86 -13.16 -21.86
N ILE A 93 6.84 -13.80 -21.22
CA ILE A 93 7.86 -14.59 -21.92
C ILE A 93 7.24 -15.79 -22.64
N PHE A 94 6.42 -16.58 -21.94
CA PHE A 94 5.79 -17.76 -22.52
C PHE A 94 4.81 -17.43 -23.65
N THR A 95 4.23 -16.22 -23.66
CA THR A 95 3.38 -15.76 -24.77
C THR A 95 4.16 -15.16 -25.94
N SER A 96 5.39 -14.69 -25.73
CA SER A 96 6.16 -13.96 -26.75
C SER A 96 7.27 -14.79 -27.40
N TYR A 97 7.73 -15.87 -26.76
CA TYR A 97 8.85 -16.69 -27.23
C TYR A 97 8.47 -18.16 -27.31
N SER A 98 9.11 -18.90 -28.23
CA SER A 98 8.91 -20.35 -28.41
C SER A 98 10.24 -21.11 -28.55
N GLY A 99 10.28 -22.39 -28.14
CA GLY A 99 11.47 -23.25 -28.24
C GLY A 99 12.72 -22.73 -27.50
N LYS A 100 13.88 -22.73 -28.17
CA LYS A 100 15.18 -22.35 -27.58
C LYS A 100 15.26 -20.87 -27.20
N GLU A 101 14.42 -20.02 -27.80
CA GLU A 101 14.42 -18.58 -27.54
C GLU A 101 13.89 -18.22 -26.14
N LEU A 102 13.20 -19.15 -25.45
CA LEU A 102 12.77 -18.94 -24.07
C LEU A 102 13.91 -18.95 -23.06
N VAL A 103 15.01 -19.67 -23.34
CA VAL A 103 16.03 -19.98 -22.32
C VAL A 103 16.65 -18.71 -21.77
N LYS A 104 17.15 -17.83 -22.65
CA LYS A 104 17.82 -16.59 -22.26
C LYS A 104 16.91 -15.62 -21.47
N PRO A 105 15.70 -15.25 -21.94
CA PRO A 105 14.82 -14.35 -21.17
C PRO A 105 14.32 -14.98 -19.87
N THR A 106 14.05 -16.30 -19.84
CA THR A 106 13.63 -17.00 -18.63
C THR A 106 14.73 -17.00 -17.58
N VAL A 107 15.96 -17.39 -17.95
CA VAL A 107 17.13 -17.34 -17.05
C VAL A 107 17.34 -15.91 -16.53
N LYS A 108 17.26 -14.89 -17.40
CA LYS A 108 17.37 -13.50 -16.99
C LYS A 108 16.30 -13.11 -15.95
N LYS A 109 15.05 -13.53 -16.12
CA LYS A 109 13.99 -13.25 -15.14
C LYS A 109 14.14 -14.04 -13.84
N ILE A 110 14.66 -15.26 -13.88
CA ILE A 110 15.00 -16.02 -12.67
C ILE A 110 16.12 -15.34 -11.89
N LEU A 111 17.15 -14.83 -12.56
CA LEU A 111 18.19 -14.04 -11.91
C LEU A 111 17.62 -12.75 -11.29
N GLN A 112 16.75 -12.06 -12.04
CA GLN A 112 16.15 -10.80 -11.61
C GLN A 112 15.12 -10.97 -10.48
N TYR A 113 14.23 -11.95 -10.52
CA TYR A 113 13.12 -12.05 -9.55
C TYR A 113 13.19 -13.32 -8.67
N GLY A 114 14.23 -14.13 -8.82
CA GLY A 114 14.54 -15.25 -7.93
C GLY A 114 15.77 -14.94 -7.09
N LEU A 115 16.95 -14.92 -7.71
CA LEU A 115 18.22 -14.83 -6.96
C LEU A 115 18.48 -13.45 -6.37
N LEU A 116 18.35 -12.38 -7.16
CA LEU A 116 18.68 -11.03 -6.72
C LEU A 116 17.85 -10.52 -5.51
N PRO A 117 16.51 -10.66 -5.45
CA PRO A 117 15.76 -10.16 -4.31
C PRO A 117 16.07 -10.95 -3.03
N ILE A 118 16.35 -12.26 -3.15
CA ILE A 118 16.82 -13.10 -2.03
C ILE A 118 18.19 -12.62 -1.55
N PHE A 119 19.13 -12.37 -2.46
CA PHE A 119 20.44 -11.84 -2.11
C PHE A 119 20.32 -10.49 -1.38
N VAL A 120 19.49 -9.58 -1.90
CA VAL A 120 19.25 -8.28 -1.25
C VAL A 120 18.61 -8.46 0.12
N TYR A 121 17.61 -9.34 0.26
CA TYR A 121 17.02 -9.68 1.55
C TYR A 121 18.10 -10.18 2.53
N VAL A 122 18.91 -11.16 2.15
CA VAL A 122 19.99 -11.68 3.02
C VAL A 122 20.98 -10.57 3.38
N SER A 123 21.30 -9.66 2.46
CA SER A 123 22.18 -8.53 2.73
C SER A 123 21.63 -7.57 3.79
N THR A 124 20.30 -7.45 3.96
CA THR A 124 19.74 -6.62 5.04
C THR A 124 19.99 -7.20 6.42
N TRP A 125 20.33 -8.49 6.52
CA TRP A 125 20.72 -9.16 7.78
C TRP A 125 22.19 -8.97 8.16
N THR A 126 22.98 -8.24 7.37
CA THR A 126 24.41 -8.02 7.63
C THR A 126 24.70 -7.54 9.06
N GLY A 127 23.89 -6.63 9.60
CA GLY A 127 24.04 -6.15 10.98
C GLY A 127 23.83 -7.23 12.03
N TRP A 128 22.92 -8.19 11.78
CA TRP A 128 22.69 -9.34 12.67
C TRP A 128 23.86 -10.34 12.58
N PHE A 129 24.44 -10.54 11.39
CA PHE A 129 25.60 -11.44 11.24
C PHE A 129 26.88 -10.91 11.88
N ILE A 130 27.16 -9.61 11.71
CA ILE A 130 28.39 -8.96 12.20
C ILE A 130 28.34 -8.65 13.71
N SER A 131 27.15 -8.40 14.27
CA SER A 131 27.02 -8.10 15.69
C SER A 131 26.63 -9.32 16.52
N ASN A 132 26.94 -9.25 17.82
CA ASN A 132 26.51 -10.25 18.81
C ASN A 132 25.24 -9.86 19.55
N ARG A 133 24.56 -8.78 19.13
CA ARG A 133 23.39 -8.21 19.82
C ARG A 133 22.05 -8.62 19.21
N GLY A 134 22.08 -9.36 18.11
CA GLY A 134 20.88 -9.82 17.44
C GLY A 134 20.11 -10.83 18.30
N TRP A 135 18.78 -10.80 18.19
CA TRP A 135 17.92 -11.83 18.78
C TRP A 135 18.38 -13.22 18.36
N ASP A 136 18.51 -14.13 19.34
CA ASP A 136 18.97 -15.52 19.21
C ASP A 136 20.23 -15.74 18.37
N ARG A 137 21.12 -14.75 18.35
CA ARG A 137 22.38 -14.81 17.59
C ARG A 137 23.31 -15.94 18.05
N GLN A 138 23.24 -16.32 19.32
CA GLN A 138 24.08 -17.35 19.94
C GLN A 138 23.34 -18.67 20.21
N TRP A 139 22.17 -18.89 19.60
CA TRP A 139 21.42 -20.14 19.75
C TRP A 139 22.23 -21.39 19.34
N SER A 140 23.08 -21.27 18.31
CA SER A 140 24.05 -22.27 17.87
C SER A 140 25.43 -21.67 17.67
N THR A 141 26.47 -22.53 17.69
CA THR A 141 27.84 -22.16 17.28
C THR A 141 27.91 -21.78 15.79
N ASN A 142 26.99 -22.31 14.96
CA ASN A 142 26.88 -21.94 13.56
C ASN A 142 25.90 -20.78 13.37
N ALA A 143 26.41 -19.62 12.92
CA ALA A 143 25.61 -18.42 12.70
C ALA A 143 24.46 -18.63 11.69
N LEU A 144 24.64 -19.47 10.67
CA LEU A 144 23.57 -19.79 9.71
C LEU A 144 22.47 -20.64 10.35
N ALA A 145 22.82 -21.53 11.27
CA ALA A 145 21.83 -22.32 12.01
C ALA A 145 21.02 -21.44 12.96
N SER A 146 21.68 -20.53 13.69
CA SER A 146 21.01 -19.50 14.51
C SER A 146 20.09 -18.60 13.67
N TRP A 147 20.53 -18.21 12.47
CA TRP A 147 19.72 -17.36 11.58
C TRP A 147 18.47 -18.08 11.07
N TRP A 148 18.61 -19.36 10.71
CA TRP A 148 17.49 -20.21 10.33
C TRP A 148 16.53 -20.44 11.50
N HIS A 149 17.05 -20.66 12.71
CA HIS A 149 16.25 -20.78 13.92
C HIS A 149 15.41 -19.51 14.15
N TYR A 150 16.03 -18.34 14.07
CA TYR A 150 15.33 -17.07 14.21
C TYR A 150 14.20 -16.93 13.16
N HIS A 151 14.42 -17.32 11.90
CA HIS A 151 13.34 -17.33 10.90
C HIS A 151 12.19 -18.30 11.26
N ALA A 152 12.51 -19.47 11.82
CA ALA A 152 11.52 -20.43 12.26
C ALA A 152 10.69 -19.87 13.42
N GLU A 153 11.32 -19.18 14.38
CA GLU A 153 10.63 -18.50 15.48
C GLU A 153 9.74 -17.36 14.98
N MET A 154 10.24 -16.53 14.06
CA MET A 154 9.43 -15.50 13.42
C MET A 154 8.18 -16.10 12.77
N LEU A 155 8.32 -17.18 12.00
CA LEU A 155 7.19 -17.85 11.35
C LEU A 155 6.22 -18.46 12.39
N SER A 156 6.76 -19.11 13.43
CA SER A 156 5.98 -19.68 14.52
C SER A 156 5.13 -18.61 15.22
N PHE A 157 5.74 -17.48 15.59
CA PHE A 157 5.04 -16.35 16.17
C PHE A 157 3.94 -15.82 15.24
N HIS A 158 4.25 -15.59 13.97
CA HIS A 158 3.29 -15.02 13.01
C HIS A 158 2.11 -15.96 12.67
N THR A 159 2.31 -17.28 12.78
CA THR A 159 1.26 -18.28 12.56
C THR A 159 0.45 -18.59 13.83
N GLY A 160 1.05 -18.39 15.02
CA GLY A 160 0.39 -18.56 16.31
C GLY A 160 -0.31 -17.32 16.88
N LEU A 161 -0.01 -16.11 16.38
CA LEU A 161 -0.56 -14.86 16.90
C LEU A 161 -2.08 -14.73 16.64
N THR A 162 -2.86 -15.05 17.68
CA THR A 162 -4.33 -15.02 17.68
C THR A 162 -4.91 -14.23 18.86
N GLU A 163 -4.07 -13.46 19.55
CA GLU A 163 -4.48 -12.64 20.68
C GLU A 163 -5.45 -11.54 20.24
N LYS A 164 -6.61 -11.46 20.89
CA LYS A 164 -7.63 -10.47 20.55
C LYS A 164 -7.16 -9.07 20.92
N HIS A 165 -7.39 -8.11 20.02
CA HIS A 165 -7.14 -6.69 20.27
C HIS A 165 -8.40 -5.85 20.00
N SER A 166 -8.67 -4.83 20.82
CA SER A 166 -9.86 -3.98 20.71
C SER A 166 -9.96 -3.25 19.36
N TYR A 167 -8.82 -2.88 18.79
CA TYR A 167 -8.71 -2.24 17.46
C TYR A 167 -8.42 -3.22 16.31
N GLN A 168 -8.50 -4.54 16.52
CA GLN A 168 -8.35 -5.49 15.42
C GLN A 168 -9.44 -5.25 14.37
N ALA A 169 -9.10 -5.36 13.10
CA ALA A 169 -10.00 -5.12 11.99
C ALA A 169 -10.03 -6.30 11.03
N ASN A 170 -11.17 -6.52 10.38
CA ASN A 170 -11.25 -7.56 9.36
C ASN A 170 -10.86 -6.99 7.99
N PRO A 171 -10.09 -7.72 7.14
CA PRO A 171 -9.80 -7.31 5.77
C PRO A 171 -11.02 -6.83 4.98
N TRP A 172 -12.20 -7.45 5.15
CA TRP A 172 -13.45 -7.04 4.49
C TRP A 172 -13.83 -5.57 4.74
N SER A 173 -13.41 -4.98 5.87
CA SER A 173 -13.75 -3.60 6.22
C SER A 173 -12.68 -2.58 5.88
N TRP A 174 -11.52 -2.99 5.37
CA TRP A 174 -10.37 -2.09 5.19
C TRP A 174 -10.66 -0.99 4.16
N MET A 175 -11.16 -1.33 2.97
CA MET A 175 -11.42 -0.35 1.90
C MET A 175 -12.43 0.73 2.29
N ILE A 176 -13.34 0.44 3.21
CA ILE A 176 -14.38 1.37 3.69
C ILE A 176 -14.03 2.03 5.04
N MET A 177 -12.80 1.82 5.55
CA MET A 177 -12.36 2.31 6.86
C MET A 177 -13.27 1.86 8.01
N GLY A 178 -13.78 0.63 7.99
CA GLY A 178 -14.81 0.21 8.95
C GLY A 178 -14.33 0.09 10.41
N ARG A 179 -13.05 -0.19 10.64
CA ARG A 179 -12.43 -0.21 11.98
C ARG A 179 -11.00 0.35 11.89
N PRO A 180 -10.81 1.67 12.00
CA PRO A 180 -9.48 2.26 12.04
C PRO A 180 -8.74 1.85 13.31
N THR A 181 -7.43 2.01 13.32
CA THR A 181 -6.60 1.62 14.47
C THR A 181 -6.13 2.86 15.21
N SER A 182 -6.48 2.99 16.48
CA SER A 182 -5.94 4.05 17.33
C SER A 182 -4.49 3.74 17.68
N PHE A 183 -3.58 4.67 17.35
CA PHE A 183 -2.16 4.58 17.68
C PHE A 183 -1.83 5.26 19.01
N PHE A 184 -2.65 6.23 19.40
CA PHE A 184 -2.52 6.95 20.65
C PHE A 184 -3.87 7.55 21.01
N TYR A 185 -4.25 7.46 22.28
CA TYR A 185 -5.39 8.19 22.83
C TYR A 185 -5.05 8.64 24.24
N ASP A 186 -5.35 9.90 24.56
CA ASP A 186 -5.27 10.47 25.89
C ASP A 186 -6.41 11.49 26.11
N SER A 187 -6.66 11.85 27.37
CA SER A 187 -7.66 12.85 27.78
C SER A 187 -7.00 13.98 28.58
N PRO A 188 -6.18 14.82 27.92
CA PRO A 188 -5.43 15.87 28.59
C PRO A 188 -6.34 17.03 29.04
N GLN A 189 -5.77 18.02 29.73
CA GLN A 189 -6.45 19.29 30.04
C GLN A 189 -6.02 20.38 29.05
N GLY A 190 -6.79 21.48 28.98
CA GLY A 190 -6.38 22.69 28.26
C GLY A 190 -7.02 22.92 26.87
N CYS A 191 -8.04 22.17 26.48
CA CYS A 191 -8.78 22.39 25.22
C CYS A 191 -9.90 23.46 25.32
N GLY A 192 -10.01 24.19 26.43
CA GLY A 192 -11.10 25.15 26.67
C GLY A 192 -12.44 24.51 27.08
N SER A 193 -12.45 23.21 27.42
CA SER A 193 -13.60 22.45 27.94
C SER A 193 -13.18 21.61 29.16
N LYS A 194 -14.16 21.07 29.90
CA LYS A 194 -13.93 20.12 30.99
C LYS A 194 -13.44 18.76 30.49
N GLU A 195 -13.86 18.37 29.29
CA GLU A 195 -13.53 17.09 28.67
C GLU A 195 -12.79 17.35 27.35
N CYS A 196 -11.55 16.90 27.29
CA CYS A 196 -10.72 16.95 26.09
C CYS A 196 -10.33 15.54 25.65
N ALA A 197 -10.06 15.41 24.36
CA ALA A 197 -9.55 14.20 23.76
C ALA A 197 -8.35 14.55 22.87
N GLN A 198 -7.36 13.69 22.88
CA GLN A 198 -6.21 13.74 22.00
C GLN A 198 -6.01 12.35 21.42
N GLU A 199 -6.16 12.20 20.11
CA GLU A 199 -6.02 10.90 19.46
C GLU A 199 -5.15 10.99 18.21
N VAL A 200 -4.27 10.02 18.02
CA VAL A 200 -3.64 9.74 16.72
C VAL A 200 -4.33 8.50 16.14
N LEU A 201 -5.28 8.74 15.24
CA LEU A 201 -6.09 7.69 14.63
C LEU A 201 -5.56 7.36 13.24
N ALA A 202 -5.13 6.11 13.03
CA ALA A 202 -4.72 5.61 11.71
C ALA A 202 -5.95 5.27 10.85
N ILE A 203 -6.66 6.31 10.43
CA ILE A 203 -7.77 6.27 9.49
C ILE A 203 -7.38 7.00 8.21
N GLY A 204 -7.71 6.38 7.07
CA GLY A 204 -7.61 7.04 5.77
C GLY A 204 -8.65 8.15 5.63
N THR A 205 -8.43 9.12 4.74
CA THR A 205 -9.42 10.18 4.51
C THR A 205 -10.74 9.55 4.02
N PRO A 206 -11.85 9.56 4.80
CA PRO A 206 -12.98 8.67 4.54
C PRO A 206 -13.56 8.76 3.11
N PHE A 207 -13.79 9.97 2.61
CA PHE A 207 -14.30 10.14 1.25
C PHE A 207 -13.29 9.72 0.17
N LEU A 208 -12.00 9.89 0.40
CA LEU A 208 -10.97 9.39 -0.52
C LEU A 208 -11.02 7.87 -0.62
N TRP A 209 -11.15 7.16 0.51
CA TRP A 209 -11.19 5.70 0.54
C TRP A 209 -12.50 5.13 0.01
N TRP A 210 -13.64 5.76 0.29
CA TRP A 210 -14.92 5.33 -0.25
C TRP A 210 -15.01 5.52 -1.76
N ILE A 211 -14.56 6.68 -2.26
CA ILE A 211 -14.44 6.92 -3.71
C ILE A 211 -13.41 5.95 -4.31
N GLY A 212 -12.29 5.72 -3.62
CA GLY A 212 -11.27 4.75 -4.00
C GLY A 212 -11.81 3.32 -4.11
N THR A 213 -12.69 2.90 -3.21
CA THR A 213 -13.37 1.60 -3.25
C THR A 213 -14.19 1.46 -4.53
N VAL A 214 -15.02 2.45 -4.85
CA VAL A 214 -15.79 2.46 -6.09
C VAL A 214 -14.87 2.50 -7.31
N ALA A 215 -13.82 3.31 -7.30
CA ALA A 215 -12.87 3.44 -8.40
C ALA A 215 -12.11 2.13 -8.66
N VAL A 216 -11.74 1.38 -7.61
CA VAL A 216 -11.13 0.05 -7.74
C VAL A 216 -12.12 -0.91 -8.41
N LEU A 217 -13.38 -0.97 -7.99
CA LEU A 217 -14.39 -1.82 -8.63
C LEU A 217 -14.57 -1.48 -10.12
N VAL A 218 -14.63 -0.18 -10.45
CA VAL A 218 -14.69 0.30 -11.84
C VAL A 218 -13.43 -0.14 -12.62
N ALA A 219 -12.24 0.04 -12.06
CA ALA A 219 -10.98 -0.36 -12.69
C ALA A 219 -10.92 -1.86 -12.96
N PHE A 220 -11.37 -2.71 -12.02
CA PHE A 220 -11.47 -4.16 -12.23
C PHE A 220 -12.46 -4.50 -13.35
N GLY A 221 -13.60 -3.82 -13.44
CA GLY A 221 -14.55 -3.99 -14.53
C GLY A 221 -13.96 -3.63 -15.91
N PHE A 222 -13.28 -2.49 -16.00
CA PHE A 222 -12.57 -2.10 -17.23
C PHE A 222 -11.40 -3.02 -17.56
N TRP A 223 -10.69 -3.53 -16.56
CA TRP A 223 -9.60 -4.49 -16.74
C TRP A 223 -10.12 -5.81 -17.31
N PHE A 224 -11.22 -6.35 -16.75
CA PHE A 224 -11.86 -7.54 -17.27
C PHE A 224 -12.34 -7.36 -18.71
N ARG A 225 -12.97 -6.22 -19.01
CA ARG A 225 -13.33 -5.86 -20.39
C ARG A 225 -12.10 -5.79 -21.30
N SER A 226 -10.99 -5.21 -20.83
CA SER A 226 -9.74 -5.12 -21.59
C SER A 226 -9.18 -6.50 -21.93
N LEU A 227 -9.23 -7.45 -20.99
CA LEU A 227 -8.85 -8.84 -21.21
C LEU A 227 -9.73 -9.52 -22.27
N LEU A 228 -11.06 -9.37 -22.18
CA LEU A 228 -12.00 -9.92 -23.16
C LEU A 228 -11.75 -9.38 -24.57
N LEU A 229 -11.41 -8.09 -24.67
CA LEU A 229 -11.10 -7.41 -25.93
C LEU A 229 -9.64 -7.60 -26.38
N LYS A 230 -8.83 -8.37 -25.65
CA LYS A 230 -7.39 -8.58 -25.89
C LYS A 230 -6.60 -7.26 -26.01
N LYS A 231 -7.03 -6.23 -25.30
CA LYS A 231 -6.32 -4.95 -25.19
C LYS A 231 -5.46 -4.95 -23.93
N THR A 232 -4.35 -4.22 -23.98
CA THR A 232 -3.47 -4.04 -22.84
C THR A 232 -3.53 -2.59 -22.38
N ASP A 233 -3.83 -2.41 -21.09
CA ASP A 233 -3.80 -1.10 -20.44
C ASP A 233 -2.86 -1.21 -19.24
N ALA A 234 -1.76 -0.47 -19.30
CA ALA A 234 -0.73 -0.52 -18.26
C ALA A 234 -1.26 -0.02 -16.91
N ALA A 235 -2.10 1.01 -16.89
CA ALA A 235 -2.63 1.57 -15.65
C ALA A 235 -3.55 0.56 -14.96
N LEU A 236 -4.48 -0.04 -15.70
CA LEU A 236 -5.38 -1.08 -15.18
C LEU A 236 -4.62 -2.30 -14.68
N ASN A 237 -3.61 -2.76 -15.41
CA ASN A 237 -2.76 -3.88 -14.98
C ASN A 237 -2.05 -3.58 -13.66
N LEU A 238 -1.50 -2.36 -13.49
CA LEU A 238 -0.83 -1.98 -12.25
C LEU A 238 -1.80 -1.87 -11.07
N ILE A 239 -3.02 -1.34 -11.29
CA ILE A 239 -4.07 -1.28 -10.27
C ILE A 239 -4.40 -2.71 -9.79
N VAL A 240 -4.67 -3.63 -10.73
CA VAL A 240 -5.04 -5.01 -10.38
C VAL A 240 -3.88 -5.74 -9.71
N ILE A 241 -2.65 -5.60 -10.21
CA ILE A 241 -1.46 -6.19 -9.59
C ILE A 241 -1.30 -5.69 -8.15
N GLY A 242 -1.38 -4.38 -7.94
CA GLY A 242 -1.14 -3.77 -6.64
C GLY A 242 -2.22 -4.11 -5.60
N ILE A 243 -3.50 -4.05 -6.00
CA ILE A 243 -4.61 -4.46 -5.14
C ILE A 243 -4.56 -5.96 -4.85
N SER A 244 -4.32 -6.80 -5.87
CA SER A 244 -4.28 -8.25 -5.67
C SER A 244 -3.11 -8.67 -4.78
N ALA A 245 -1.90 -8.12 -4.99
CA ALA A 245 -0.74 -8.47 -4.18
C ALA A 245 -0.85 -7.93 -2.74
N GLY A 246 -1.37 -6.71 -2.58
CA GLY A 246 -1.41 -6.04 -1.28
C GLY A 246 -2.62 -6.38 -0.42
N TYR A 247 -3.74 -6.79 -1.03
CA TYR A 247 -5.00 -6.98 -0.32
C TYR A 247 -5.48 -8.44 -0.26
N LEU A 248 -5.45 -9.17 -1.39
CA LEU A 248 -5.99 -10.54 -1.48
C LEU A 248 -5.41 -11.52 -0.46
N PRO A 249 -4.09 -11.52 -0.15
CA PRO A 249 -3.50 -12.46 0.79
C PRO A 249 -4.14 -12.41 2.18
N TRP A 250 -4.59 -11.23 2.63
CA TRP A 250 -5.15 -11.05 3.97
C TRP A 250 -6.47 -11.79 4.17
N PHE A 251 -7.22 -12.06 3.10
CA PHE A 251 -8.45 -12.84 3.19
C PHE A 251 -8.20 -14.31 3.59
N PHE A 252 -6.98 -14.83 3.39
CA PHE A 252 -6.61 -16.17 3.83
C PHE A 252 -6.19 -16.23 5.31
N PHE A 253 -6.03 -15.09 6.00
CA PHE A 253 -5.58 -15.01 7.38
C PHE A 253 -6.68 -14.52 8.35
N GLN A 254 -7.88 -15.11 8.28
CA GLN A 254 -9.05 -14.66 9.07
C GLN A 254 -8.90 -14.82 10.60
N LYS A 255 -8.12 -15.80 11.05
CA LYS A 255 -7.93 -16.08 12.48
C LYS A 255 -6.84 -15.21 13.12
N ARG A 256 -6.04 -14.52 12.30
CA ARG A 256 -4.91 -13.73 12.77
C ARG A 256 -5.37 -12.34 13.16
N THR A 257 -4.78 -11.80 14.21
CA THR A 257 -4.98 -10.40 14.60
C THR A 257 -4.33 -9.48 13.59
N VAL A 258 -5.16 -8.76 12.83
CA VAL A 258 -4.73 -7.83 11.79
C VAL A 258 -5.45 -6.49 11.95
N PHE A 259 -4.91 -5.45 11.31
CA PHE A 259 -5.31 -4.07 11.52
C PHE A 259 -5.50 -3.36 10.18
N THR A 260 -6.39 -2.39 10.13
CA THR A 260 -6.73 -1.65 8.89
C THR A 260 -5.52 -0.89 8.34
N PHE A 261 -4.58 -0.48 9.18
CA PHE A 261 -3.40 0.26 8.75
C PHE A 261 -2.48 -0.53 7.80
N TYR A 262 -2.62 -1.86 7.71
CA TYR A 262 -1.94 -2.68 6.69
C TYR A 262 -2.35 -2.30 5.26
N ALA A 263 -3.47 -1.59 5.09
CA ALA A 263 -3.95 -1.11 3.81
C ALA A 263 -3.02 -0.09 3.13
N ILE A 264 -2.13 0.56 3.88
CA ILE A 264 -1.17 1.55 3.35
C ILE A 264 -0.32 1.01 2.19
N VAL A 265 -0.07 -0.31 2.16
CA VAL A 265 0.76 -0.95 1.14
C VAL A 265 0.10 -0.93 -0.23
N PHE A 266 -1.23 -1.02 -0.29
CA PHE A 266 -1.98 -0.99 -1.55
C PHE A 266 -2.65 0.36 -1.85
N GLU A 267 -2.63 1.29 -0.90
CA GLU A 267 -3.18 2.65 -1.03
C GLU A 267 -2.75 3.33 -2.35
N PRO A 268 -1.47 3.32 -2.78
CA PRO A 268 -1.10 3.98 -4.05
C PRO A 268 -1.83 3.44 -5.27
N PHE A 269 -2.21 2.16 -5.27
CA PHE A 269 -2.93 1.54 -6.39
C PHE A 269 -4.43 1.83 -6.34
N MET A 270 -5.00 2.00 -5.15
CA MET A 270 -6.34 2.57 -4.99
C MET A 270 -6.38 4.01 -5.50
N LEU A 271 -5.39 4.85 -5.14
CA LEU A 271 -5.27 6.21 -5.65
C LEU A 271 -5.13 6.23 -7.18
N LEU A 272 -4.35 5.30 -7.74
CA LEU A 272 -4.19 5.17 -9.19
C LEU A 272 -5.53 4.85 -9.87
N ALA A 273 -6.41 4.07 -9.22
CA ALA A 273 -7.76 3.81 -9.73
C ALA A 273 -8.62 5.08 -9.75
N ILE A 274 -8.52 5.95 -8.73
CA ILE A 274 -9.20 7.26 -8.72
C ILE A 274 -8.67 8.13 -9.88
N VAL A 275 -7.36 8.19 -10.07
CA VAL A 275 -6.75 8.95 -11.18
C VAL A 275 -7.18 8.39 -12.54
N TYR A 276 -7.28 7.07 -12.68
CA TYR A 276 -7.79 6.44 -13.89
C TYR A 276 -9.25 6.83 -14.17
N CYS A 277 -10.11 6.83 -13.14
CA CYS A 277 -11.50 7.29 -13.28
C CYS A 277 -11.58 8.78 -13.62
N ALA A 278 -10.73 9.62 -13.02
CA ALA A 278 -10.63 11.03 -13.38
C ALA A 278 -10.26 11.21 -14.85
N LYS A 279 -9.30 10.43 -15.36
CA LYS A 279 -8.98 10.39 -16.79
C LYS A 279 -10.19 10.02 -17.64
N LEU A 280 -10.93 8.97 -17.28
CA LEU A 280 -12.12 8.54 -18.02
C LEU A 280 -13.19 9.64 -18.08
N ILE A 281 -13.39 10.39 -16.99
CA ILE A 281 -14.33 11.51 -16.94
C ILE A 281 -13.85 12.67 -17.82
N LEU A 282 -12.57 13.01 -17.75
CA LEU A 282 -11.98 14.09 -18.56
C LEU A 282 -12.00 13.79 -20.06
N ASP A 283 -11.79 12.52 -20.44
CA ASP A 283 -11.81 12.04 -21.83
C ASP A 283 -13.24 11.72 -22.34
N SER A 284 -14.28 11.95 -21.53
CA SER A 284 -15.67 11.63 -21.89
C SER A 284 -16.26 12.62 -22.90
N HIS A 285 -17.44 12.29 -23.45
CA HIS A 285 -18.19 13.18 -24.35
C HIS A 285 -18.85 14.38 -23.66
N LEU A 286 -18.65 14.57 -22.35
CA LEU A 286 -19.13 15.73 -21.62
C LEU A 286 -18.41 17.00 -22.10
N LYS A 287 -19.07 18.16 -21.94
CA LYS A 287 -18.42 19.46 -22.15
C LYS A 287 -17.20 19.55 -21.22
N SER A 288 -16.06 20.01 -21.73
CA SER A 288 -14.79 20.08 -20.97
C SER A 288 -14.93 20.79 -19.61
N GLY A 289 -15.67 21.90 -19.55
CA GLY A 289 -15.92 22.58 -18.28
C GLY A 289 -16.71 21.75 -17.26
N VAL A 290 -17.60 20.87 -17.71
CA VAL A 290 -18.39 19.98 -16.83
C VAL A 290 -17.52 18.83 -16.31
N SER A 291 -16.76 18.15 -17.17
CA SER A 291 -15.87 17.06 -16.73
C SER A 291 -14.79 17.57 -15.77
N GLN A 292 -14.21 18.74 -16.05
CA GLN A 292 -13.27 19.41 -15.16
C GLN A 292 -13.93 19.79 -13.83
N ALA A 293 -15.15 20.35 -13.84
CA ALA A 293 -15.87 20.70 -12.63
C ALA A 293 -16.19 19.47 -11.76
N ILE A 294 -16.57 18.35 -12.36
CA ILE A 294 -16.81 17.09 -11.63
C ILE A 294 -15.53 16.63 -10.92
N VAL A 295 -14.43 16.53 -11.66
CA VAL A 295 -13.14 16.09 -11.08
C VAL A 295 -12.67 17.07 -10.01
N ALA A 296 -12.73 18.37 -10.26
CA ALA A 296 -12.35 19.40 -9.29
C ALA A 296 -13.20 19.32 -8.02
N THR A 297 -14.52 19.14 -8.16
CA THR A 297 -15.44 19.00 -7.02
C THR A 297 -15.07 17.81 -6.16
N VAL A 298 -14.79 16.65 -6.77
CA VAL A 298 -14.35 15.45 -6.03
C VAL A 298 -13.08 15.73 -5.23
N ILE A 299 -12.08 16.38 -5.85
CA ILE A 299 -10.82 16.72 -5.17
C ILE A 299 -11.03 17.71 -4.03
N VAL A 300 -11.89 18.74 -4.22
CA VAL A 300 -12.23 19.71 -3.17
C VAL A 300 -12.96 19.04 -2.01
N VAL A 301 -13.91 18.14 -2.28
CA VAL A 301 -14.62 17.38 -1.23
C VAL A 301 -13.66 16.51 -0.42
N ILE A 302 -12.71 15.84 -1.09
CA ILE A 302 -11.66 15.07 -0.42
C ILE A 302 -10.77 15.98 0.44
N PHE A 303 -10.36 17.14 -0.08
CA PHE A 303 -9.54 18.10 0.66
C PHE A 303 -10.26 18.59 1.92
N LEU A 304 -11.53 19.00 1.81
CA LEU A 304 -12.32 19.44 2.95
C LEU A 304 -12.50 18.32 3.99
N ASN A 305 -12.69 17.07 3.54
CA ASN A 305 -12.78 15.92 4.42
C ASN A 305 -11.44 15.66 5.13
N PHE A 306 -10.31 15.75 4.43
CA PHE A 306 -8.98 15.64 5.03
C PHE A 306 -8.75 16.72 6.10
N ILE A 307 -9.08 17.99 5.81
CA ILE A 307 -8.97 19.09 6.77
C ILE A 307 -9.89 18.87 7.98
N TYR A 308 -11.10 18.36 7.77
CA TYR A 308 -12.01 18.05 8.87
C TYR A 308 -11.42 17.01 9.84
N PHE A 309 -10.78 15.95 9.34
CA PHE A 309 -10.13 14.91 10.14
C PHE A 309 -8.70 15.26 10.61
N LEU A 310 -8.12 16.37 10.13
CA LEU A 310 -6.73 16.75 10.40
C LEU A 310 -6.32 16.73 11.88
N PRO A 311 -7.16 17.17 12.85
CA PRO A 311 -6.82 17.08 14.28
C PRO A 311 -6.50 15.65 14.74
N LEU A 312 -7.19 14.63 14.19
CA LEU A 312 -6.97 13.21 14.54
C LEU A 312 -5.73 12.64 13.85
N PHE A 313 -5.34 13.18 12.70
CA PHE A 313 -4.09 12.79 12.02
C PHE A 313 -2.88 13.43 12.71
N LEU A 314 -3.05 14.66 13.21
CA LEU A 314 -1.99 15.41 13.85
C LEU A 314 -1.77 15.04 15.31
N GLY A 315 -2.81 14.55 15.99
CA GLY A 315 -2.81 14.32 17.43
C GLY A 315 -3.05 15.63 18.19
N ASP A 316 -3.89 16.52 17.67
CA ASP A 316 -4.19 17.79 18.29
C ASP A 316 -5.14 17.60 19.49
N VAL A 317 -4.97 18.43 20.51
CA VAL A 317 -5.84 18.44 21.69
C VAL A 317 -7.13 19.20 21.36
N ILE A 318 -8.26 18.49 21.32
CA ILE A 318 -9.58 19.05 21.00
C ILE A 318 -10.60 18.72 22.09
N THR A 319 -11.77 19.36 22.05
CA THR A 319 -12.86 19.01 22.96
C THR A 319 -13.39 17.61 22.65
N TYR A 320 -13.89 16.89 23.66
CA TYR A 320 -14.46 15.56 23.47
C TYR A 320 -15.62 15.55 22.45
N ASP A 321 -16.50 16.56 22.49
CA ASP A 321 -17.59 16.71 21.49
C ASP A 321 -17.05 16.88 20.06
N ALA A 322 -15.97 17.65 19.87
CA ALA A 322 -15.35 17.80 18.57
C ALA A 322 -14.70 16.49 18.07
N TRP A 323 -14.09 15.72 18.97
CA TRP A 323 -13.57 14.39 18.67
C TRP A 323 -14.71 13.42 18.29
N PHE A 324 -15.76 13.36 19.12
CA PHE A 324 -16.89 12.46 18.92
C PHE A 324 -17.63 12.72 17.60
N LYS A 325 -17.80 13.99 17.19
CA LYS A 325 -18.38 14.35 15.88
C LYS A 325 -17.62 13.77 14.68
N ARG A 326 -16.33 13.46 14.83
CA ARG A 326 -15.49 12.83 13.80
C ARG A 326 -15.60 11.30 13.80
N MET A 327 -16.17 10.71 14.86
CA MET A 327 -16.45 9.27 14.93
C MET A 327 -17.77 8.96 14.21
N TRP A 328 -17.73 8.96 12.88
CA TRP A 328 -18.93 8.80 12.05
C TRP A 328 -19.56 7.41 12.16
N LEU A 329 -18.75 6.38 12.42
CA LEU A 329 -19.20 5.03 12.68
C LEU A 329 -18.94 4.69 14.15
N SER A 330 -19.86 3.97 14.79
CA SER A 330 -19.66 3.49 16.17
C SER A 330 -18.44 2.58 16.28
N SER A 331 -18.11 1.87 15.21
CA SER A 331 -16.91 1.04 15.09
C SER A 331 -15.62 1.83 14.96
N TRP A 332 -15.62 3.16 15.03
CA TRP A 332 -14.38 3.95 15.09
C TRP A 332 -13.89 4.22 16.52
N ILE A 333 -14.71 3.87 17.52
CA ILE A 333 -14.43 4.07 18.96
C ILE A 333 -13.93 2.78 19.61
#